data_AF-A0A918DQV1-F1
#
_entry.id   AF-A0A918DQV1-F1
#
_cell.length_a   1.000
_cell.length_b   1.000
_cell.length_c   1.000
_cell.angle_alpha   90.00
_cell.angle_beta   90.00
_cell.angle_gamma   90.00
#
_symmetry.space_group_name_H-M   'P 1'
#
loop_
_entity.id
_entity.type
_entity.pdbx_description
1 polymer ?
#
loop_
_entity_poly.entity_id
_entity_poly.type
_entity_poly.pdbx_seq_one_letter_code
_entity_poly.pdbx_strand_id
1 'polypeptide(L)'
;MEKPDDIHSLSPFERRAVAESYKLLAEAQEIEDRRNRSWYKDHGVFRAVIAGIIAAGLLSAWAVEYFSPILETRTRIAELNAIDLNSKYTQLKSDFIKVSSERDSALSLQKNEIMQQLTIRSNVELLTKNLNSALLEMDQLRREIPHNSNSDPLFLEKLNNFSVRLEEISQSVQSNRKEIARVSVFSETTELANLDSNQETNGTTSTYVPIDQNTYIEDEKLFFSFFCAECLLNFETDYFSQNKQKILAYAEKSMKGDTGKLVAEIGNLLSNEEKYSIDEKLNHVNELWNTLRIVPDEDIDKWYDPIDMIYRGGGDCEDFALAKYVTLRALGVENDYLLIAYMKDTKINEAVMVLLYSKSKFTNGDYEVLDGRSNSIEALTDRQDLTPVYMFNSEYLYLAAGKQSIRKVGSSGQISKWTEYLSARATYYKNDTLTKP
;
A
#
# COMPACT_ATOMS: atom_id res chain seq x y z
N MET A 1 15.45 -12.56 80.29
CA MET A 1 16.20 -13.59 81.04
C MET A 1 16.76 -12.93 82.28
N GLU A 2 16.44 -13.43 83.47
CA GLU A 2 17.03 -12.93 84.72
C GLU A 2 18.52 -13.28 84.79
N LYS A 3 19.30 -12.36 85.35
CA LYS A 3 20.75 -12.49 85.49
C LYS A 3 21.01 -13.61 86.51
N PRO A 4 21.81 -14.65 86.21
CA PRO A 4 22.07 -15.69 87.18
C PRO A 4 22.82 -15.09 88.38
N ASP A 5 22.32 -15.37 89.59
CA ASP A 5 22.76 -14.75 90.85
C ASP A 5 24.21 -15.07 91.24
N ASP A 6 24.85 -16.05 90.59
CA ASP A 6 26.27 -16.34 90.81
C ASP A 6 27.01 -16.75 89.53
N ILE A 7 27.62 -15.78 88.86
CA ILE A 7 28.41 -15.95 87.64
C ILE A 7 29.75 -16.67 87.94
N HIS A 8 30.18 -16.73 89.20
CA HIS A 8 31.47 -17.32 89.58
C HIS A 8 31.42 -18.85 89.65
N SER A 9 30.22 -19.44 89.81
CA SER A 9 29.98 -20.89 89.83
C SER A 9 29.95 -21.55 88.44
N LEU A 10 29.85 -20.75 87.37
CA LEU A 10 29.80 -21.23 85.99
C LEU A 10 31.19 -21.60 85.46
N SER A 11 31.25 -22.62 84.60
CA SER A 11 32.49 -22.98 83.91
C SER A 11 32.97 -21.85 82.98
N PRO A 12 34.28 -21.79 82.64
CA PRO A 12 34.79 -20.78 81.71
C PRO A 12 34.07 -20.73 80.36
N PHE A 13 33.59 -21.87 79.87
CA PHE A 13 32.80 -21.97 78.64
C PHE A 13 31.41 -21.37 78.80
N GLU A 14 30.69 -21.71 79.89
CA GLU A 14 29.36 -21.18 80.16
C GLU A 14 29.37 -19.68 80.40
N ARG A 15 30.40 -19.14 81.08
CA ARG A 15 30.57 -17.69 81.22
C ARG A 15 30.71 -16.98 79.87
N ARG A 16 31.40 -17.61 78.92
CA ARG A 16 31.60 -17.06 77.57
C ARG A 16 30.30 -17.11 76.75
N ALA A 17 29.57 -18.23 76.81
CA ALA A 17 28.28 -18.37 76.15
C ALA A 17 27.23 -17.39 76.71
N VAL A 18 27.20 -17.19 78.03
CA VAL A 18 26.33 -16.21 78.68
C VAL A 18 26.72 -14.78 78.25
N ALA A 19 28.01 -14.43 78.26
CA ALA A 19 28.47 -13.12 77.80
C ALA A 19 28.14 -12.84 76.31
N GLU A 20 28.29 -13.84 75.44
CA GLU A 20 27.92 -13.73 74.02
C GLU A 20 26.42 -13.57 73.82
N SER A 21 25.59 -14.27 74.62
CA SER A 21 24.14 -14.11 74.55
C SER A 21 23.66 -12.71 74.94
N TYR A 22 24.30 -12.08 75.94
CA TYR A 22 24.00 -10.68 76.31
C TYR A 22 24.46 -9.69 75.25
N LYS A 23 25.58 -9.96 74.57
CA LYS A 23 26.06 -9.12 73.46
C LYS A 23 25.10 -9.17 72.28
N LEU A 24 24.64 -10.36 71.91
CA LEU A 24 23.66 -10.54 70.83
C LEU A 24 22.31 -9.88 71.14
N LEU A 25 21.86 -9.95 72.40
CA LEU A 25 20.63 -9.25 72.83
C LEU A 25 20.77 -7.72 72.78
N ALA A 26 21.93 -7.18 73.17
CA ALA A 26 22.20 -5.75 73.08
C ALA A 26 22.23 -5.26 71.61
N GLU A 27 22.86 -6.04 70.72
CA GLU A 27 22.89 -5.73 69.27
C GLU A 27 21.49 -5.83 68.64
N ALA A 28 20.69 -6.83 69.02
CA ALA A 28 19.30 -6.96 68.55
C ALA A 28 18.43 -5.76 68.99
N GLN A 29 18.60 -5.29 70.22
CA GLN A 29 17.87 -4.14 70.74
C GLN A 29 18.27 -2.83 70.06
N GLU A 30 19.54 -2.65 69.73
CA GLU A 30 20.01 -1.48 68.95
C GLU A 30 19.45 -1.46 67.52
N ILE A 31 19.34 -2.62 66.87
CA ILE A 31 18.73 -2.77 65.54
C ILE A 31 17.24 -2.39 65.59
N GLU A 32 16.52 -2.82 66.63
CA GLU A 32 15.11 -2.50 66.81
C GLU A 32 14.88 -1.00 67.07
N ASP A 33 15.76 -0.35 67.83
CA ASP A 33 15.76 1.10 68.05
C ASP A 33 16.09 1.90 66.79
N ARG A 34 16.93 1.38 65.89
CA ARG A 34 17.19 1.98 64.57
C ARG A 34 15.99 1.82 63.63
N ARG A 35 15.33 0.67 63.63
CA ARG A 35 14.12 0.41 62.84
C ARG A 35 12.96 1.32 63.26
N ASN A 36 12.79 1.53 64.56
CA ASN A 36 11.73 2.37 65.10
C ASN A 36 11.99 3.88 64.90
N ARG A 37 13.25 4.30 64.72
CA ARG A 37 13.66 5.64 64.23
C ARG A 37 13.54 5.76 62.71
N SER A 38 12.38 5.40 62.15
CA SER A 38 12.12 5.60 60.72
C SER A 38 12.00 7.09 60.42
N TRP A 39 12.99 7.65 59.72
CA TRP A 39 13.04 9.05 59.22
C TRP A 39 11.75 9.50 58.49
N TYR A 40 10.96 8.54 58.00
CA TYR A 40 9.68 8.73 57.34
C TYR A 40 8.55 9.17 58.29
N LYS A 41 8.64 8.91 59.61
CA LYS A 41 7.61 9.29 60.59
C LYS A 41 7.64 10.76 61.00
N ASP A 42 8.80 11.42 60.91
CA ASP A 42 9.00 12.75 61.53
C ASP A 42 8.82 13.94 60.55
N HIS A 43 8.62 13.70 59.25
CA HIS A 43 8.60 14.76 58.22
C HIS A 43 7.24 14.91 57.52
N GLY A 44 6.29 15.59 58.17
CA GLY A 44 4.92 15.80 57.66
C GLY A 44 4.84 16.52 56.31
N VAL A 45 5.73 17.49 56.05
CA VAL A 45 5.77 18.24 54.78
C VAL A 45 6.19 17.33 53.62
N PHE A 46 7.15 16.43 53.83
CA PHE A 46 7.65 15.54 52.78
C PHE A 46 6.58 14.52 52.35
N ARG A 47 5.75 14.05 53.30
CA ARG A 47 4.59 13.20 53.00
C ARG A 47 3.55 13.90 52.15
N ALA A 48 3.25 15.17 52.45
CA ALA A 48 2.29 15.96 51.69
C ALA A 48 2.75 16.18 50.24
N VAL A 49 4.05 16.39 50.02
CA VAL A 49 4.63 16.52 48.67
C VAL A 49 4.51 15.22 47.89
N ILE A 50 4.90 14.08 48.46
CA ILE A 50 4.78 12.78 47.78
C ILE A 50 3.32 12.43 47.48
N ALA A 51 2.41 12.64 48.43
CA ALA A 51 0.98 12.43 48.23
C ALA A 51 0.42 13.33 47.12
N GLY A 52 0.87 14.59 47.05
CA GLY A 52 0.51 15.51 45.97
C GLY A 52 0.96 15.06 44.59
N ILE A 53 2.19 14.54 44.47
CA ILE A 53 2.73 14.00 43.20
C ILE A 53 1.92 12.79 42.75
N ILE A 54 1.61 11.86 43.67
CA ILE A 54 0.81 10.67 43.36
C ILE A 54 -0.61 11.08 42.92
N ALA A 55 -1.25 11.99 43.64
CA ALA A 55 -2.58 12.47 43.31
C ALA A 55 -2.63 13.17 41.94
N ALA A 56 -1.63 13.99 41.62
CA ALA A 56 -1.52 14.66 40.33
C ALA A 56 -1.31 13.66 39.17
N GLY A 57 -0.50 12.61 39.38
CA GLY A 57 -0.32 11.54 38.41
C GLY A 57 -1.61 10.76 38.14
N LEU A 58 -2.35 10.41 39.20
CA LEU A 58 -3.63 9.71 39.08
C LEU A 58 -4.72 10.56 38.40
N LEU A 59 -4.81 11.86 38.73
CA LEU A 59 -5.72 12.80 38.07
C LEU A 59 -5.41 12.97 36.57
N SER A 60 -4.12 13.01 36.22
CA SER A 60 -3.69 13.14 34.82
C SER A 60 -4.03 11.89 34.01
N ALA A 61 -3.81 10.70 34.58
CA ALA A 61 -4.18 9.43 33.94
C ALA A 61 -5.69 9.32 33.73
N TRP A 62 -6.49 9.68 34.74
CA TRP A 62 -7.95 9.71 34.64
C TRP A 62 -8.44 10.68 33.56
N ALA A 63 -7.86 11.88 33.47
CA ALA A 63 -8.23 12.85 32.44
C ALA A 63 -7.96 12.32 31.03
N VAL A 64 -6.81 11.69 30.81
CA VAL A 64 -6.48 11.08 29.50
C VAL A 64 -7.46 9.97 29.12
N GLU A 65 -7.81 9.10 30.08
CA GLU A 65 -8.76 8.01 29.86
C GLU A 65 -10.18 8.52 29.61
N TYR A 66 -10.61 9.56 30.32
CA TYR A 66 -11.95 10.15 30.18
C TYR A 66 -12.13 10.92 28.86
N PHE A 67 -11.11 11.67 28.42
CA PHE A 67 -11.21 12.49 27.20
C PHE A 67 -10.86 11.73 25.91
N SER A 68 -10.14 10.59 26.00
CA SER A 68 -9.76 9.78 24.84
C SER A 68 -10.95 9.37 23.94
N PRO A 69 -12.09 8.88 24.46
CA PRO A 69 -13.24 8.50 23.63
C PRO A 69 -13.86 9.69 22.89
N ILE A 70 -13.88 10.87 23.52
CA ILE A 70 -14.48 12.09 22.97
C ILE A 70 -13.64 12.62 21.79
N LEU A 71 -12.31 12.55 21.91
CA LEU A 71 -11.38 12.92 20.84
C LEU A 71 -11.40 11.90 19.69
N GLU A 72 -11.47 10.60 20.01
CA GLU A 72 -11.52 9.50 19.02
C GLU A 72 -12.82 9.50 18.20
N THR A 73 -13.92 10.01 18.77
CA THR A 73 -15.18 10.13 18.01
C THR A 73 -15.09 11.18 16.90
N ARG A 74 -14.31 12.25 17.09
CA ARG A 74 -14.08 13.26 16.04
C ARG A 74 -13.21 12.73 14.90
N THR A 75 -12.19 11.92 15.21
CA THR A 75 -11.32 11.32 14.19
C THR A 75 -12.08 10.28 13.37
N ARG A 76 -12.91 9.44 14.00
CA ARG A 76 -13.77 8.48 13.27
C ARG A 76 -14.75 9.15 12.31
N ILE A 77 -15.35 10.29 12.70
CA ILE A 77 -16.23 11.06 11.79
C ILE A 77 -15.42 11.65 10.62
N ALA A 78 -14.19 12.11 10.87
CA ALA A 78 -13.30 12.60 9.82
C ALA A 78 -12.84 11.49 8.86
N GLU A 79 -12.50 10.30 9.38
CA GLU A 79 -12.10 9.12 8.62
C GLU A 79 -13.26 8.57 7.78
N LEU A 80 -14.47 8.44 8.35
CA LEU A 80 -15.66 8.02 7.61
C LEU A 80 -16.00 8.99 6.47
N ASN A 81 -15.87 10.29 6.72
CA ASN A 81 -16.05 11.30 5.67
C ASN A 81 -14.95 11.21 4.60
N ALA A 82 -13.71 10.91 4.96
CA ALA A 82 -12.60 10.77 4.02
C ALA A 82 -12.74 9.52 3.12
N ILE A 83 -13.18 8.39 3.69
CA ILE A 83 -13.45 7.15 2.94
C ILE A 83 -14.61 7.36 1.96
N ASP A 84 -15.70 7.99 2.39
CA ASP A 84 -16.84 8.33 1.53
C ASP A 84 -16.43 9.31 0.42
N LEU A 85 -15.59 10.31 0.73
CA LEU A 85 -15.08 11.27 -0.25
C LEU A 85 -14.15 10.61 -1.27
N ASN A 86 -13.25 9.72 -0.85
CA ASN A 86 -12.32 9.03 -1.74
C ASN A 86 -13.04 8.00 -2.63
N SER A 87 -14.04 7.31 -2.09
CA SER A 87 -14.92 6.42 -2.85
C SER A 87 -15.69 7.21 -3.91
N LYS A 88 -16.34 8.33 -3.54
CA LYS A 88 -17.02 9.22 -4.48
C LYS A 88 -16.08 9.82 -5.52
N TYR A 89 -14.88 10.24 -5.12
CA TYR A 89 -13.87 10.76 -6.05
C TYR A 89 -13.42 9.71 -7.07
N THR A 90 -13.18 8.48 -6.61
CA THR A 90 -12.78 7.35 -7.48
C THR A 90 -13.88 7.01 -8.47
N GLN A 91 -15.13 6.98 -8.01
CA GLN A 91 -16.29 6.74 -8.85
C GLN A 91 -16.47 7.88 -9.87
N LEU A 92 -16.42 9.14 -9.43
CA LEU A 92 -16.55 10.30 -10.31
C LEU A 92 -15.44 10.35 -11.37
N LYS A 93 -14.21 9.96 -11.02
CA LYS A 93 -13.07 9.87 -11.94
C LYS A 93 -13.29 8.76 -12.99
N SER A 94 -13.76 7.60 -12.55
CA SER A 94 -14.12 6.50 -13.46
C SER A 94 -15.23 6.91 -14.42
N ASP A 95 -16.30 7.54 -13.90
CA ASP A 95 -17.43 7.99 -14.70
C ASP A 95 -17.01 9.09 -15.69
N PHE A 96 -16.14 10.01 -15.28
CA PHE A 96 -15.60 11.04 -16.17
C PHE A 96 -14.77 10.43 -17.30
N ILE A 97 -13.90 9.44 -17.02
CA ILE A 97 -13.12 8.74 -18.05
C ILE A 97 -14.05 8.02 -19.03
N LYS A 98 -15.09 7.34 -18.53
CA LYS A 98 -16.08 6.64 -19.34
C LYS A 98 -16.83 7.62 -20.25
N VAL A 99 -17.39 8.69 -19.69
CA VAL A 99 -18.13 9.72 -20.44
C VAL A 99 -17.23 10.41 -21.46
N SER A 100 -15.97 10.69 -21.12
CA SER A 100 -15.02 11.27 -22.07
C SER A 100 -14.74 10.32 -23.23
N SER A 101 -14.52 9.03 -22.96
CA SER A 101 -14.29 8.01 -23.99
C SER A 101 -15.51 7.82 -24.90
N GLU A 102 -16.72 7.81 -24.33
CA GLU A 102 -17.97 7.73 -25.10
C GLU A 102 -18.17 8.98 -25.97
N ARG A 103 -17.92 10.17 -25.41
CA ARG A 103 -17.99 11.44 -26.16
C ARG A 103 -17.00 11.47 -27.32
N ASP A 104 -15.75 11.07 -27.09
CA ASP A 104 -14.71 11.11 -28.12
C ASP A 104 -15.01 10.09 -29.23
N SER A 105 -15.57 8.92 -28.87
CA SER A 105 -16.07 7.92 -29.83
C SER A 105 -17.23 8.47 -30.67
N ALA A 106 -18.23 9.08 -30.03
CA ALA A 106 -19.37 9.70 -30.72
C ALA A 106 -18.94 10.85 -31.63
N LEU A 107 -18.02 11.70 -31.18
CA LEU A 107 -17.47 12.81 -31.98
C LEU A 107 -16.71 12.29 -33.21
N SER A 108 -15.96 11.18 -33.07
CA SER A 108 -15.26 10.57 -34.19
C SER A 108 -16.24 10.03 -35.25
N LEU A 109 -17.35 9.44 -34.81
CA LEU A 109 -18.39 8.92 -35.68
C LEU A 109 -19.12 10.06 -36.41
N GLN A 110 -19.52 11.10 -35.68
CA GLN A 110 -20.15 12.30 -36.25
C GLN A 110 -19.23 13.01 -37.24
N LYS A 111 -17.92 13.09 -36.94
CA LYS A 111 -16.92 13.65 -37.87
C LYS A 111 -16.85 12.85 -39.17
N ASN A 112 -16.87 11.52 -39.08
CA ASN A 112 -16.88 10.66 -40.26
C ASN A 112 -18.16 10.85 -41.10
N GLU A 113 -19.32 10.97 -40.45
CA GLU A 113 -20.59 11.26 -41.14
C GLU A 113 -20.57 12.61 -41.86
N ILE A 114 -20.13 13.68 -41.18
CA ILE A 114 -20.03 15.01 -41.77
C ILE A 114 -19.07 15.00 -42.98
N MET A 115 -17.92 14.33 -42.85
CA MET A 115 -16.97 14.22 -43.95
C MET A 115 -17.58 13.51 -45.16
N GLN A 116 -18.35 12.43 -44.95
CA GLN A 116 -19.06 11.75 -46.04
C GLN A 116 -20.13 12.65 -46.68
N GLN A 117 -20.90 13.40 -45.90
CA GLN A 117 -21.89 14.34 -46.44
C GLN A 117 -21.25 15.46 -47.26
N LEU A 118 -20.11 15.99 -46.81
CA LEU A 118 -19.36 17.02 -47.55
C LEU A 118 -18.85 16.49 -48.89
N THR A 119 -18.33 15.25 -48.93
CA THR A 119 -17.93 14.58 -50.17
C THR A 119 -19.11 14.45 -51.14
N ILE A 120 -20.27 13.99 -50.65
CA ILE A 120 -21.48 13.87 -51.47
C ILE A 120 -21.90 15.24 -52.03
N ARG A 121 -21.91 16.29 -51.19
CA ARG A 121 -22.28 17.65 -51.61
C ARG A 121 -21.37 18.15 -52.74
N SER A 122 -20.07 17.97 -52.60
CA SER A 122 -19.09 18.35 -53.61
C SER A 122 -19.32 17.61 -54.95
N ASN A 123 -19.60 16.30 -54.88
CA ASN A 123 -19.90 15.48 -56.06
C ASN A 123 -21.19 15.94 -56.78
N VAL A 124 -22.23 16.31 -56.02
CA VAL A 124 -23.50 16.83 -56.59
C VAL A 124 -23.29 18.20 -57.24
N GLU A 125 -22.51 19.09 -56.63
CA GLU A 125 -22.18 20.40 -57.22
C GLU A 125 -21.41 20.24 -58.54
N LEU A 126 -20.44 19.32 -58.60
CA LEU A 126 -19.69 19.01 -59.82
C LEU A 126 -20.61 18.44 -60.91
N LEU A 127 -21.47 17.50 -60.57
CA LEU A 127 -22.47 16.95 -61.49
C LEU A 127 -23.39 18.03 -62.05
N THR A 128 -23.84 18.96 -61.20
CA THR A 128 -24.73 20.06 -61.60
C THR A 128 -24.03 20.99 -62.60
N LYS A 129 -22.75 21.32 -62.37
CA LYS A 129 -21.95 22.11 -63.31
C LYS A 129 -21.78 21.39 -64.65
N ASN A 130 -21.47 20.09 -64.62
CA ASN A 130 -21.29 19.28 -65.83
C ASN A 130 -22.60 19.19 -66.64
N LEU A 131 -23.73 18.99 -65.95
CA LEU A 131 -25.05 18.93 -66.58
C LEU A 131 -25.45 20.27 -67.21
N ASN A 132 -25.23 21.39 -66.52
CA ASN A 132 -25.51 22.72 -67.06
C ASN A 132 -24.64 23.04 -68.29
N SER A 133 -23.36 22.64 -68.28
CA SER A 133 -22.47 22.76 -69.46
C SER A 133 -23.01 21.94 -70.64
N ALA A 134 -23.43 20.69 -70.38
CA ALA A 134 -23.98 19.84 -71.42
C ALA A 134 -25.29 20.38 -72.00
N LEU A 135 -26.17 20.95 -71.17
CA LEU A 135 -27.40 21.60 -71.64
C LEU A 135 -27.09 22.81 -72.54
N LEU A 136 -26.08 23.61 -72.19
CA LEU A 136 -25.66 24.74 -73.01
C LEU A 136 -25.09 24.30 -74.37
N GLU A 137 -24.28 23.24 -74.36
CA GLU A 137 -23.75 22.61 -75.58
C GLU A 137 -24.86 22.04 -76.46
N MET A 138 -25.86 21.37 -75.86
CA MET A 138 -27.03 20.87 -76.58
C MET A 138 -27.80 22.01 -77.26
N ASP A 139 -28.00 23.13 -76.56
CA ASP A 139 -28.65 24.32 -77.12
C ASP A 139 -27.84 24.98 -78.24
N GLN A 140 -26.51 24.96 -78.15
CA GLN A 140 -25.62 25.41 -79.24
C GLN A 140 -25.76 24.50 -80.46
N LEU A 141 -25.66 23.18 -80.27
CA LEU A 141 -25.83 22.19 -81.35
C LEU A 141 -27.22 22.28 -82.00
N ARG A 142 -28.27 22.53 -81.21
CA ARG A 142 -29.63 22.72 -81.71
C ARG A 142 -29.77 23.96 -82.60
N ARG A 143 -29.06 25.04 -82.29
CA ARG A 143 -29.05 26.26 -83.13
C ARG A 143 -28.23 26.10 -84.40
N GLU A 144 -27.25 25.19 -84.41
CA GLU A 144 -26.39 24.88 -85.56
C GLU A 144 -27.01 23.85 -86.52
N ILE A 145 -28.22 23.34 -86.28
CA ILE A 145 -28.88 22.33 -87.12
C ILE A 145 -28.96 22.82 -88.58
N PRO A 146 -28.23 22.20 -89.53
CA PRO A 146 -28.27 22.58 -90.93
C PRO A 146 -29.63 22.17 -91.55
N HIS A 147 -30.13 22.94 -92.52
CA HIS A 147 -31.36 22.58 -93.27
C HIS A 147 -31.28 21.25 -94.04
N ASN A 148 -30.09 20.63 -94.15
CA ASN A 148 -29.89 19.29 -94.70
C ASN A 148 -28.96 18.48 -93.77
N SER A 149 -29.55 17.82 -92.78
CA SER A 149 -28.89 17.32 -91.56
C SER A 149 -28.00 16.07 -91.71
N ASN A 150 -27.83 15.54 -92.93
CA ASN A 150 -27.19 14.23 -93.14
C ASN A 150 -25.79 14.27 -93.76
N SER A 151 -25.20 15.46 -93.98
CA SER A 151 -23.98 15.56 -94.81
C SER A 151 -22.90 16.51 -94.31
N ASP A 152 -22.96 17.03 -93.09
CA ASP A 152 -21.86 17.81 -92.50
C ASP A 152 -21.05 16.93 -91.51
N PRO A 153 -19.85 16.44 -91.91
CA PRO A 153 -19.02 15.58 -91.08
C PRO A 153 -18.62 16.23 -89.75
N LEU A 154 -18.44 17.56 -89.73
CA LEU A 154 -18.03 18.29 -88.54
C LEU A 154 -19.17 18.36 -87.50
N PHE A 155 -20.41 18.49 -87.97
CA PHE A 155 -21.60 18.43 -87.11
C PHE A 155 -21.82 17.02 -86.53
N LEU A 156 -21.60 15.97 -87.32
CA LEU A 156 -21.69 14.59 -86.85
C LEU A 156 -20.61 14.25 -85.80
N GLU A 157 -19.39 14.78 -85.96
CA GLU A 157 -18.32 14.63 -84.97
C GLU A 157 -18.67 15.33 -83.64
N LYS A 158 -19.20 16.56 -83.71
CA LYS A 158 -19.69 17.29 -82.52
C LYS A 158 -20.80 16.53 -81.79
N LEU A 159 -21.75 15.94 -82.53
CA LEU A 159 -22.83 15.11 -81.96
C LEU A 159 -22.29 13.84 -81.30
N ASN A 160 -21.30 13.18 -81.91
CA ASN A 160 -20.68 11.98 -81.34
C ASN A 160 -19.94 12.32 -80.04
N ASN A 161 -19.17 13.42 -80.01
CA ASN A 161 -18.48 13.88 -78.81
C ASN A 161 -19.45 14.27 -77.69
N PHE A 162 -20.57 14.91 -78.03
CA PHE A 162 -21.62 15.22 -77.08
C PHE A 162 -22.29 13.94 -76.50
N SER A 163 -22.51 12.93 -77.34
CA SER A 163 -23.05 11.62 -76.93
C SER A 163 -22.13 10.91 -75.93
N VAL A 164 -20.81 10.87 -76.19
CA VAL A 164 -19.82 10.30 -75.27
C VAL A 164 -19.84 11.01 -73.92
N ARG A 165 -19.90 12.35 -73.93
CA ARG A 165 -19.94 13.14 -72.69
C ARG A 165 -21.24 12.92 -71.89
N LEU A 166 -22.38 12.73 -72.55
CA LEU A 166 -23.63 12.37 -71.88
C LEU A 166 -23.55 11.00 -71.20
N GLU A 167 -22.87 10.05 -71.83
CA GLU A 167 -22.65 8.71 -71.25
C GLU A 167 -21.74 8.80 -70.00
N GLU A 168 -20.69 9.61 -70.03
CA GLU A 168 -19.83 9.87 -68.86
C GLU A 168 -20.60 10.50 -67.69
N ILE A 169 -21.46 11.49 -67.98
CA ILE A 169 -22.34 12.12 -66.97
C ILE A 169 -23.32 11.07 -66.41
N SER A 170 -23.92 10.25 -67.26
CA SER A 170 -24.85 9.17 -66.85
C SER A 170 -24.18 8.17 -65.90
N GLN A 171 -22.96 7.72 -66.23
CA GLN A 171 -22.19 6.81 -65.38
C GLN A 171 -21.81 7.46 -64.04
N SER A 172 -21.42 8.73 -64.05
CA SER A 172 -21.11 9.50 -62.83
C SER A 172 -22.34 9.64 -61.92
N VAL A 173 -23.52 9.89 -62.48
CA VAL A 173 -24.80 9.93 -61.75
C VAL A 173 -25.13 8.57 -61.14
N GLN A 174 -24.97 7.48 -61.89
CA GLN A 174 -25.23 6.12 -61.37
C GLN A 174 -24.28 5.72 -60.25
N SER A 175 -22.99 6.08 -60.36
CA SER A 175 -21.99 5.84 -59.31
C SER A 175 -22.34 6.61 -58.04
N ASN A 176 -22.62 7.90 -58.16
CA ASN A 176 -22.97 8.75 -57.01
C ASN A 176 -24.29 8.32 -56.36
N ARG A 177 -25.27 7.83 -57.13
CA ARG A 177 -26.51 7.25 -56.59
C ARG A 177 -26.26 6.04 -55.69
N LYS A 178 -25.29 5.18 -56.04
CA LYS A 178 -24.91 4.02 -55.21
C LYS A 178 -24.23 4.46 -53.91
N GLU A 179 -23.42 5.51 -53.92
CA GLU A 179 -22.80 6.06 -52.71
C GLU A 179 -23.84 6.70 -51.77
N ILE A 180 -24.79 7.47 -52.32
CA ILE A 180 -25.90 8.07 -51.55
C ILE A 180 -26.78 6.98 -50.91
N ALA A 181 -27.03 5.87 -51.62
CA ALA A 181 -27.77 4.73 -51.09
C ALA A 181 -27.04 4.02 -49.94
N ARG A 182 -25.69 3.97 -49.95
CA ARG A 182 -24.92 3.40 -48.84
C ARG A 182 -24.97 4.28 -47.58
N VAL A 183 -24.93 5.59 -47.73
CA VAL A 183 -24.95 6.54 -46.60
C VAL A 183 -26.33 6.61 -45.94
N SER A 184 -27.41 6.53 -46.72
CA SER A 184 -28.80 6.49 -46.19
C SER A 184 -29.13 5.23 -45.40
N VAL A 185 -28.56 4.08 -45.76
CA VAL A 185 -28.71 2.83 -44.98
C VAL A 185 -27.96 2.90 -43.66
N PHE A 186 -26.83 3.61 -43.61
CA PHE A 186 -26.04 3.77 -42.39
C PHE A 186 -26.78 4.62 -41.34
N SER A 187 -27.53 5.64 -41.76
CA SER A 187 -28.31 6.51 -40.85
C SER A 187 -29.52 5.83 -40.19
N GLU A 188 -30.14 4.84 -40.85
CA GLU A 188 -31.27 4.08 -40.25
C GLU A 188 -30.78 3.09 -39.17
N THR A 189 -29.55 2.57 -39.30
CA THR A 189 -28.99 1.63 -38.32
C THR A 189 -28.50 2.30 -37.03
N THR A 190 -28.20 3.60 -37.04
CA THR A 190 -27.81 4.37 -35.85
C THR A 190 -28.99 4.85 -35.00
N GLU A 191 -30.19 5.03 -35.58
CA GLU A 191 -31.41 5.39 -34.83
C GLU A 191 -31.92 4.24 -33.94
N LEU A 192 -31.65 2.98 -34.30
CA LEU A 192 -32.08 1.80 -33.51
C LEU A 192 -31.18 1.50 -32.31
N ALA A 193 -30.03 2.17 -32.15
CA ALA A 193 -29.10 1.95 -31.05
C ALA A 193 -29.24 2.97 -29.90
N ASN A 194 -30.06 4.02 -30.06
CA ASN A 194 -30.15 5.16 -29.12
C ASN A 194 -31.43 5.20 -28.26
N LEU A 195 -32.15 4.08 -28.11
CA LEU A 195 -33.45 4.05 -27.41
C LEU A 195 -33.45 3.49 -25.97
N ASP A 196 -32.29 3.24 -25.35
CA ASP A 196 -32.23 2.60 -24.01
C ASP A 196 -31.44 3.35 -22.92
N SER A 197 -31.39 4.69 -22.94
CA SER A 197 -30.80 5.47 -21.83
C SER A 197 -31.57 6.74 -21.47
N ASN A 198 -32.81 6.58 -21.03
CA ASN A 198 -33.53 7.60 -20.27
C ASN A 198 -33.87 7.08 -18.87
N GLN A 199 -33.01 7.33 -17.88
CA GLN A 199 -33.45 7.57 -16.51
C GLN A 199 -32.58 8.61 -15.78
N GLU A 200 -33.27 9.69 -15.41
CA GLU A 200 -33.10 10.54 -14.22
C GLU A 200 -31.85 11.43 -14.09
N THR A 201 -32.01 12.68 -14.56
CA THR A 201 -31.30 13.83 -14.01
C THR A 201 -32.20 14.52 -12.98
N ASN A 202 -31.75 14.63 -11.74
CA ASN A 202 -32.24 15.60 -10.77
C ASN A 202 -31.09 16.55 -10.44
N GLY A 203 -31.33 17.83 -10.72
CA GLY A 203 -30.31 18.87 -10.71
C GLY A 203 -29.96 19.40 -9.33
N THR A 204 -28.84 20.12 -9.28
CA THR A 204 -28.75 21.34 -8.48
C THR A 204 -27.67 22.25 -9.08
N THR A 205 -28.11 23.44 -9.45
CA THR A 205 -27.32 24.60 -9.84
C THR A 205 -26.37 25.01 -8.71
N SER A 206 -25.08 25.18 -9.02
CA SER A 206 -24.21 26.05 -8.23
C SER A 206 -23.26 26.82 -9.13
N THR A 207 -23.22 28.11 -8.84
CA THR A 207 -22.57 29.23 -9.49
C THR A 207 -21.05 29.07 -9.66
N TYR A 208 -20.59 29.36 -10.88
CA TYR A 208 -19.19 29.54 -11.23
C TYR A 208 -18.67 30.86 -10.67
N VAL A 209 -17.70 30.80 -9.75
CA VAL A 209 -16.88 31.95 -9.32
C VAL A 209 -15.49 31.73 -9.91
N PRO A 210 -14.98 32.63 -10.78
CA PRO A 210 -13.62 32.50 -11.29
C PRO A 210 -12.65 32.92 -10.18
N ILE A 211 -11.78 32.00 -9.76
CA ILE A 211 -10.64 32.32 -8.91
C ILE A 211 -9.43 32.54 -9.82
N ASP A 212 -8.84 33.71 -9.63
CA ASP A 212 -7.68 34.30 -10.30
C ASP A 212 -6.45 33.37 -10.25
N GLN A 213 -5.72 33.27 -11.37
CA GLN A 213 -4.67 32.28 -11.62
C GLN A 213 -3.26 32.69 -11.14
N ASN A 214 -3.13 33.63 -10.21
CA ASN A 214 -1.80 34.10 -9.80
C ASN A 214 -1.67 34.34 -8.30
N THR A 215 -1.61 33.26 -7.52
CA THR A 215 -0.86 33.19 -6.25
C THR A 215 -0.79 31.73 -5.80
N TYR A 216 0.27 31.35 -5.07
CA TYR A 216 0.63 29.99 -4.64
C TYR A 216 1.63 29.22 -5.52
N ILE A 217 2.76 29.87 -5.81
CA ILE A 217 4.06 29.18 -5.80
C ILE A 217 4.56 29.32 -4.36
N GLU A 218 4.22 28.37 -3.48
CA GLU A 218 4.96 28.06 -2.24
C GLU A 218 4.47 26.83 -1.45
N ASP A 219 3.39 26.15 -1.88
CA ASP A 219 2.81 25.00 -1.14
C ASP A 219 3.07 23.60 -1.76
N GLU A 220 3.99 23.46 -2.71
CA GLU A 220 4.36 22.14 -3.27
C GLU A 220 5.10 21.22 -2.26
N LYS A 221 5.53 21.74 -1.11
CA LYS A 221 6.19 20.94 -0.06
C LYS A 221 5.23 20.28 0.93
N LEU A 222 3.97 20.71 1.02
CA LEU A 222 2.98 20.10 1.92
C LEU A 222 2.09 19.05 1.25
N PHE A 223 1.95 19.10 -0.08
CA PHE A 223 1.06 18.19 -0.82
C PHE A 223 1.66 16.79 -1.09
N PHE A 224 2.97 16.62 -0.90
CA PHE A 224 3.65 15.33 -1.09
C PHE A 224 3.60 14.39 0.14
N SER A 225 3.14 14.85 1.30
CA SER A 225 3.12 14.01 2.51
C SER A 225 1.85 13.17 2.68
N PHE A 226 0.80 13.43 1.89
CA PHE A 226 -0.48 12.72 1.96
C PHE A 226 -0.71 11.70 0.85
N PHE A 227 0.24 11.53 -0.08
CA PHE A 227 0.18 10.47 -1.09
C PHE A 227 0.63 9.11 -0.51
N CYS A 228 -0.27 8.57 0.32
CA CYS A 228 -0.59 7.17 0.52
C CYS A 228 0.55 6.21 0.94
N ALA A 229 0.77 6.14 2.26
CA ALA A 229 1.25 4.93 2.92
C ALA A 229 0.40 3.68 2.52
N GLU A 230 -0.90 3.84 2.25
CA GLU A 230 -1.77 2.75 1.73
C GLU A 230 -1.43 2.31 0.27
N CYS A 231 -0.83 3.17 -0.56
CA CYS A 231 -0.31 2.76 -1.88
C CYS A 231 1.01 1.99 -1.72
N LEU A 232 1.87 2.39 -0.79
CA LEU A 232 3.15 1.73 -0.55
C LEU A 232 2.97 0.33 0.06
N LEU A 233 1.95 0.13 0.90
CA LEU A 233 1.67 -1.14 1.57
C LEU A 233 1.07 -2.21 0.63
N ASN A 234 0.22 -1.82 -0.33
CA ASN A 234 -0.30 -2.74 -1.35
C ASN A 234 0.69 -3.01 -2.49
N PHE A 235 1.64 -2.10 -2.73
CA PHE A 235 2.71 -2.28 -3.72
C PHE A 235 3.70 -3.39 -3.33
N GLU A 236 3.87 -3.66 -2.03
CA GLU A 236 4.88 -4.58 -1.50
C GLU A 236 4.61 -6.06 -1.86
N THR A 237 3.37 -6.53 -1.65
CA THR A 237 2.98 -7.90 -2.00
C THR A 237 2.86 -8.11 -3.51
N ASP A 238 2.38 -7.10 -4.24
CA ASP A 238 2.24 -7.21 -5.69
C ASP A 238 3.59 -7.17 -6.39
N TYR A 239 4.52 -6.28 -6.00
CA TYR A 239 5.78 -6.14 -6.71
C TYR A 239 6.72 -7.33 -6.51
N PHE A 240 6.94 -7.79 -5.27
CA PHE A 240 7.83 -8.94 -5.04
C PHE A 240 7.24 -10.21 -5.64
N SER A 241 5.93 -10.44 -5.49
CA SER A 241 5.28 -11.61 -6.10
C SER A 241 5.35 -11.58 -7.62
N GLN A 242 5.16 -10.42 -8.26
CA GLN A 242 5.27 -10.24 -9.71
C GLN A 242 6.72 -10.33 -10.23
N ASN A 243 7.72 -9.97 -9.41
CA ASN A 243 9.12 -9.92 -9.81
C ASN A 243 10.02 -10.97 -9.13
N LYS A 244 9.45 -11.94 -8.39
CA LYS A 244 10.20 -12.92 -7.58
C LYS A 244 11.33 -13.61 -8.35
N GLN A 245 11.04 -14.04 -9.59
CA GLN A 245 12.01 -14.72 -10.45
C GLN A 245 13.19 -13.81 -10.86
N LYS A 246 12.94 -12.53 -11.15
CA LYS A 246 13.99 -11.58 -11.55
C LYS A 246 14.90 -11.25 -10.37
N ILE A 247 14.32 -11.03 -9.19
CA ILE A 247 15.05 -10.71 -7.95
C ILE A 247 15.94 -11.89 -7.55
N LEU A 248 15.40 -13.11 -7.59
CA LEU A 248 16.16 -14.33 -7.30
C LEU A 248 17.29 -14.56 -8.32
N ALA A 249 17.01 -14.44 -9.62
CA ALA A 249 18.03 -14.61 -10.66
C ALA A 249 19.19 -13.60 -10.53
N TYR A 250 18.89 -12.37 -10.09
CA TYR A 250 19.92 -11.38 -9.79
C TYR A 250 20.76 -11.74 -8.56
N ALA A 251 20.10 -12.17 -7.48
CA ALA A 251 20.76 -12.58 -6.26
C ALA A 251 21.66 -13.82 -6.50
N GLU A 252 21.18 -14.82 -7.23
CA GLU A 252 21.95 -16.02 -7.61
C GLU A 252 23.19 -15.69 -8.45
N LYS A 253 23.07 -14.72 -9.37
CA LYS A 253 24.19 -14.29 -10.21
C LYS A 253 25.25 -13.50 -9.44
N SER A 254 24.84 -12.77 -8.41
CA SER A 254 25.69 -11.82 -7.69
C SER A 254 26.33 -12.41 -6.44
N MET A 255 25.74 -13.45 -5.85
CA MET A 255 26.17 -14.06 -4.60
C MET A 255 26.94 -15.37 -4.83
N LYS A 256 27.90 -15.68 -3.94
CA LYS A 256 28.81 -16.84 -4.07
C LYS A 256 29.00 -17.53 -2.73
N GLY A 257 29.38 -18.81 -2.75
CA GLY A 257 29.60 -19.58 -1.53
C GLY A 257 28.30 -19.84 -0.78
N ASP A 258 28.31 -19.69 0.54
CA ASP A 258 27.15 -20.04 1.38
C ASP A 258 25.96 -19.09 1.19
N THR A 259 26.18 -17.81 0.90
CA THR A 259 25.09 -16.86 0.57
C THR A 259 24.41 -17.21 -0.76
N GLY A 260 25.16 -17.70 -1.74
CA GLY A 260 24.60 -18.19 -3.00
C GLY A 260 23.74 -19.45 -2.82
N LYS A 261 24.13 -20.36 -1.91
CA LYS A 261 23.32 -21.53 -1.55
C LYS A 261 22.00 -21.12 -0.89
N LEU A 262 22.06 -20.20 0.06
CA LEU A 262 20.86 -19.67 0.74
C LEU A 262 19.86 -19.08 -0.26
N VAL A 263 20.32 -18.25 -1.21
CA VAL A 263 19.45 -17.69 -2.25
C VAL A 263 18.81 -18.79 -3.11
N ALA A 264 19.59 -19.79 -3.52
CA ALA A 264 19.07 -20.90 -4.33
C ALA A 264 18.02 -21.71 -3.55
N GLU A 265 18.22 -21.94 -2.26
CA GLU A 265 17.27 -22.65 -1.39
C GLU A 265 15.98 -21.84 -1.19
N ILE A 266 16.08 -20.53 -0.93
CA ILE A 266 14.92 -19.62 -0.88
C ILE A 266 14.18 -19.61 -2.22
N GLY A 267 14.91 -19.56 -3.34
CA GLY A 267 14.33 -19.58 -4.68
C GLY A 267 13.59 -20.89 -4.98
N ASN A 268 14.15 -22.02 -4.55
CA ASN A 268 13.50 -23.32 -4.66
C ASN A 268 12.22 -23.40 -3.81
N LEU A 269 12.25 -22.85 -2.59
CA LEU A 269 11.10 -22.79 -1.69
C LEU A 269 9.97 -21.95 -2.32
N LEU A 270 10.29 -20.75 -2.81
CA LEU A 270 9.34 -19.83 -3.46
C LEU A 270 8.77 -20.34 -4.79
N SER A 271 9.53 -21.19 -5.49
CA SER A 271 9.09 -21.80 -6.76
C SER A 271 8.19 -23.02 -6.56
N ASN A 272 8.17 -23.60 -5.35
CA ASN A 272 7.43 -24.81 -5.01
C ASN A 272 6.47 -24.57 -3.84
N GLU A 273 5.97 -23.34 -3.67
CA GLU A 273 5.23 -22.93 -2.49
C GLU A 273 3.97 -23.78 -2.19
N GLU A 274 3.30 -24.29 -3.22
CA GLU A 274 2.10 -25.12 -3.09
C GLU A 274 2.39 -26.52 -2.55
N LYS A 275 3.65 -26.98 -2.58
CA LYS A 275 4.04 -28.32 -2.12
C LYS A 275 4.21 -28.40 -0.60
N TYR A 276 4.34 -27.26 0.08
CA TYR A 276 4.64 -27.20 1.50
C TYR A 276 3.39 -26.81 2.29
N SER A 277 3.13 -27.56 3.36
CA SER A 277 2.19 -27.16 4.41
C SER A 277 2.66 -25.88 5.11
N ILE A 278 1.75 -25.23 5.86
CA ILE A 278 2.11 -24.01 6.59
C ILE A 278 3.22 -24.24 7.61
N ASP A 279 3.19 -25.36 8.35
CA ASP A 279 4.21 -25.71 9.33
C ASP A 279 5.57 -25.97 8.65
N GLU A 280 5.58 -26.61 7.48
CA GLU A 280 6.82 -26.79 6.69
C GLU A 280 7.37 -25.46 6.17
N LYS A 281 6.51 -24.53 5.73
CA LYS A 281 6.92 -23.18 5.32
C LYS A 281 7.57 -22.44 6.49
N LEU A 282 6.94 -22.45 7.67
CA LEU A 282 7.47 -21.78 8.86
C LEU A 282 8.84 -22.35 9.26
N ASN A 283 8.97 -23.68 9.32
CA ASN A 283 10.23 -24.33 9.68
C ASN A 283 11.34 -24.04 8.67
N HIS A 284 11.10 -24.25 7.37
CA HIS A 284 12.11 -23.97 6.34
C HIS A 284 12.53 -22.50 6.35
N VAL A 285 11.58 -21.56 6.42
CA VAL A 285 11.93 -20.13 6.46
C VAL A 285 12.74 -19.81 7.72
N ASN A 286 12.34 -20.34 8.88
CA ASN A 286 13.06 -20.08 10.13
C ASN A 286 14.50 -20.60 10.06
N GLU A 287 14.69 -21.85 9.63
CA GLU A 287 15.99 -22.51 9.53
C GLU A 287 16.91 -21.84 8.52
N LEU A 288 16.40 -21.52 7.32
CA LEU A 288 17.18 -20.91 6.25
C LEU A 288 17.79 -19.57 6.68
N TRP A 289 16.96 -18.67 7.19
CA TRP A 289 17.42 -17.35 7.60
C TRP A 289 18.38 -17.44 8.80
N ASN A 290 18.15 -18.37 9.73
CA ASN A 290 19.01 -18.60 10.90
C ASN A 290 20.40 -19.19 10.56
N THR A 291 20.67 -19.53 9.29
CA THR A 291 22.04 -19.88 8.85
C THR A 291 22.96 -18.66 8.76
N LEU A 292 22.40 -17.45 8.64
CA LEU A 292 23.17 -16.20 8.61
C LEU A 292 23.67 -15.83 10.00
N ARG A 293 24.71 -14.99 10.04
CA ARG A 293 25.28 -14.54 11.32
C ARG A 293 24.44 -13.41 11.90
N ILE A 294 24.26 -13.43 13.22
CA ILE A 294 23.78 -12.25 13.95
C ILE A 294 24.95 -11.27 14.05
N VAL A 295 24.78 -10.10 13.44
CA VAL A 295 25.77 -9.03 13.37
C VAL A 295 25.08 -7.74 13.83
N PRO A 296 25.43 -7.19 15.01
CA PRO A 296 24.88 -5.92 15.47
C PRO A 296 25.27 -4.78 14.52
N ASP A 297 24.42 -3.78 14.41
CA ASP A 297 24.78 -2.53 13.73
C ASP A 297 25.84 -1.75 14.53
N GLU A 298 26.85 -1.23 13.83
CA GLU A 298 28.01 -0.56 14.46
C GLU A 298 27.69 0.88 14.93
N ASP A 299 26.73 1.56 14.29
CA ASP A 299 26.46 2.99 14.55
C ASP A 299 24.97 3.38 14.54
N ILE A 300 24.23 3.03 13.48
CA ILE A 300 22.83 3.43 13.27
C ILE A 300 22.01 2.17 12.98
N ASP A 301 21.09 1.85 13.88
CA ASP A 301 20.12 0.75 13.73
C ASP A 301 19.25 1.01 12.49
N LYS A 302 19.56 0.27 11.43
CA LYS A 302 18.97 0.37 10.10
C LYS A 302 18.33 -0.96 9.74
N TRP A 303 17.08 -0.93 9.29
CA TRP A 303 16.37 -2.13 8.86
C TRP A 303 16.74 -2.48 7.42
N TYR A 304 17.35 -3.64 7.21
CA TYR A 304 17.86 -4.06 5.91
C TYR A 304 16.83 -4.86 5.10
N ASP A 305 16.85 -4.66 3.79
CA ASP A 305 16.16 -5.54 2.85
C ASP A 305 16.74 -6.97 2.95
N PRO A 306 15.92 -8.03 2.79
CA PRO A 306 16.42 -9.41 2.88
C PRO A 306 17.58 -9.70 1.92
N ILE A 307 17.60 -9.10 0.72
CA ILE A 307 18.70 -9.27 -0.24
C ILE A 307 19.97 -8.57 0.27
N ASP A 308 19.84 -7.39 0.89
CA ASP A 308 20.96 -6.67 1.48
C ASP A 308 21.53 -7.41 2.70
N MET A 309 20.67 -8.00 3.53
CA MET A 309 21.08 -8.84 4.67
C MET A 309 21.91 -10.05 4.19
N ILE A 310 21.47 -10.74 3.12
CA ILE A 310 22.25 -11.84 2.54
C ILE A 310 23.59 -11.33 2.00
N TYR A 311 23.63 -10.15 1.34
CA TYR A 311 24.87 -9.57 0.84
C TYR A 311 25.86 -9.21 1.96
N ARG A 312 25.36 -8.71 3.09
CA ARG A 312 26.16 -8.45 4.30
C ARG A 312 26.62 -9.75 4.98
N GLY A 313 25.96 -10.88 4.70
CA GLY A 313 26.22 -12.17 5.34
C GLY A 313 25.62 -12.28 6.75
N GLY A 314 24.70 -11.39 7.10
CA GLY A 314 24.14 -11.26 8.43
C GLY A 314 23.40 -9.94 8.65
N GLY A 315 22.74 -9.85 9.80
CA GLY A 315 22.01 -8.68 10.30
C GLY A 315 21.73 -8.85 11.79
N ASP A 316 21.00 -7.94 12.40
CA ASP A 316 20.56 -8.05 13.80
C ASP A 316 19.10 -8.53 13.90
N CYS A 317 18.50 -8.52 15.09
CA CYS A 317 17.29 -9.30 15.37
C CYS A 317 16.09 -8.90 14.49
N GLU A 318 15.94 -7.61 14.19
CA GLU A 318 14.92 -7.05 13.32
C GLU A 318 15.08 -7.51 11.87
N ASP A 319 16.31 -7.59 11.36
CA ASP A 319 16.60 -7.99 10.00
C ASP A 319 16.12 -9.43 9.78
N PHE A 320 16.37 -10.33 10.76
CA PHE A 320 15.86 -11.69 10.71
C PHE A 320 14.33 -11.73 10.76
N ALA A 321 13.69 -10.93 11.62
CA ALA A 321 12.23 -10.90 11.71
C ALA A 321 11.59 -10.40 10.41
N LEU A 322 12.15 -9.35 9.81
CA LEU A 322 11.73 -8.77 8.53
C LEU A 322 11.94 -9.76 7.38
N ALA A 323 13.11 -10.40 7.31
CA ALA A 323 13.43 -11.35 6.26
C ALA A 323 12.49 -12.55 6.26
N LYS A 324 12.19 -13.10 7.45
CA LYS A 324 11.20 -14.17 7.60
C LYS A 324 9.80 -13.69 7.24
N TYR A 325 9.41 -12.48 7.66
CA TYR A 325 8.11 -11.90 7.35
C TYR A 325 7.90 -11.77 5.84
N VAL A 326 8.83 -11.10 5.14
CA VAL A 326 8.77 -10.91 3.69
C VAL A 326 8.75 -12.25 2.96
N THR A 327 9.57 -13.21 3.39
CA THR A 327 9.63 -14.54 2.76
C THR A 327 8.31 -15.31 2.92
N LEU A 328 7.70 -15.29 4.11
CA LEU A 328 6.42 -15.98 4.35
C LEU A 328 5.27 -15.30 3.61
N ARG A 329 5.25 -13.96 3.54
CA ARG A 329 4.28 -13.23 2.71
C ARG A 329 4.41 -13.62 1.24
N ALA A 330 5.63 -13.81 0.74
CA ALA A 330 5.89 -14.26 -0.62
C ALA A 330 5.56 -15.74 -0.88
N LEU A 331 5.45 -16.57 0.18
CA LEU A 331 4.96 -17.95 0.13
C LEU A 331 3.43 -18.04 0.29
N GLY A 332 2.73 -16.91 0.20
CA GLY A 332 1.27 -16.83 0.28
C GLY A 332 0.70 -16.83 1.70
N VAL A 333 1.51 -16.64 2.75
CA VAL A 333 0.98 -16.48 4.11
C VAL A 333 0.30 -15.11 4.24
N GLU A 334 -0.97 -15.13 4.63
CA GLU A 334 -1.78 -13.93 4.79
C GLU A 334 -1.26 -13.00 5.90
N ASN A 335 -1.47 -11.70 5.72
CA ASN A 335 -0.99 -10.65 6.63
C ASN A 335 -1.57 -10.81 8.03
N ASP A 336 -2.81 -11.28 8.08
CA ASP A 336 -3.59 -11.54 9.28
C ASP A 336 -3.02 -12.63 10.17
N TYR A 337 -2.02 -13.37 9.72
CA TYR A 337 -1.41 -14.48 10.44
C TYR A 337 -0.01 -14.15 10.95
N LEU A 338 0.56 -13.01 10.55
CA LEU A 338 1.93 -12.64 10.85
C LEU A 338 2.00 -11.31 11.61
N LEU A 339 2.82 -11.26 12.65
CA LEU A 339 3.14 -10.03 13.37
C LEU A 339 4.64 -9.96 13.63
N ILE A 340 5.28 -8.87 13.24
CA ILE A 340 6.60 -8.52 13.73
C ILE A 340 6.43 -7.95 15.12
N ALA A 341 7.18 -8.47 16.09
CA ALA A 341 7.01 -8.12 17.50
C ALA A 341 8.30 -7.57 18.09
N TYR A 342 8.21 -6.36 18.65
CA TYR A 342 9.24 -5.79 19.51
C TYR A 342 9.01 -6.29 20.93
N MET A 343 10.03 -6.94 21.47
CA MET A 343 9.97 -7.60 22.77
C MET A 343 11.12 -7.16 23.66
N LYS A 344 10.89 -7.23 24.96
CA LYS A 344 11.95 -7.18 25.96
C LYS A 344 12.41 -8.60 26.26
N ASP A 345 13.70 -8.87 26.08
CA ASP A 345 14.32 -10.09 26.57
C ASP A 345 14.70 -9.90 28.04
N THR A 346 14.11 -10.68 28.94
CA THR A 346 14.31 -10.53 30.39
C THR A 346 15.63 -11.13 30.87
N LYS A 347 16.28 -12.00 30.08
CA LYS A 347 17.56 -12.63 30.47
C LYS A 347 18.72 -11.67 30.29
N ILE A 348 18.73 -10.95 29.17
CA ILE A 348 19.79 -9.97 28.84
C ILE A 348 19.37 -8.53 29.10
N ASN A 349 18.08 -8.29 29.40
CA ASN A 349 17.48 -6.97 29.64
C ASN A 349 17.66 -6.02 28.44
N GLU A 350 17.59 -6.55 27.23
CA GLU A 350 17.69 -5.82 25.97
C GLU A 350 16.41 -5.99 25.14
N ALA A 351 16.24 -5.12 24.15
CA ALA A 351 15.18 -5.24 23.19
C ALA A 351 15.56 -6.26 22.10
N VAL A 352 14.60 -7.08 21.70
CA VAL A 352 14.75 -8.04 20.60
C VAL A 352 13.53 -7.97 19.71
N MET A 353 13.72 -8.17 18.41
CA MET A 353 12.62 -8.33 17.46
C MET A 353 12.53 -9.77 16.98
N VAL A 354 11.30 -10.28 16.91
CA VAL A 354 10.99 -11.64 16.44
C VAL A 354 9.78 -11.60 15.53
N LEU A 355 9.60 -12.64 14.73
CA LEU A 355 8.36 -12.83 13.98
C LEU A 355 7.42 -13.76 14.75
N LEU A 356 6.15 -13.38 14.81
CA LEU A 356 5.07 -14.19 15.36
C LEU A 356 4.16 -14.70 14.25
N TYR A 357 3.74 -15.94 14.39
CA TYR A 357 2.70 -16.55 13.56
C TYR A 357 1.52 -17.00 14.42
N SER A 358 0.28 -16.88 13.93
CA SER A 358 -0.92 -17.41 14.61
C SER A 358 -1.76 -18.23 13.65
N LYS A 359 -2.15 -19.44 14.03
CA LYS A 359 -2.99 -20.36 13.23
C LYS A 359 -4.43 -19.89 13.06
N SER A 360 -4.92 -19.00 13.93
CA SER A 360 -6.32 -18.57 13.97
C SER A 360 -6.49 -17.08 13.71
N LYS A 361 -5.54 -16.50 12.96
CA LYS A 361 -5.29 -15.05 12.84
C LYS A 361 -4.75 -14.46 14.14
N PHE A 362 -4.00 -13.37 14.04
CA PHE A 362 -3.27 -12.82 15.18
C PHE A 362 -4.18 -12.28 16.29
N THR A 363 -5.48 -12.12 16.08
CA THR A 363 -6.42 -11.54 17.07
C THR A 363 -6.72 -12.45 18.25
N ASN A 364 -6.36 -13.74 18.18
CA ASN A 364 -6.79 -14.74 19.17
C ASN A 364 -5.73 -15.06 20.24
N GLY A 365 -4.53 -14.49 20.16
CA GLY A 365 -3.52 -14.61 21.22
C GLY A 365 -2.64 -15.86 21.21
N ASP A 366 -2.88 -16.81 20.30
CA ASP A 366 -2.09 -18.03 20.16
C ASP A 366 -0.94 -17.82 19.15
N TYR A 367 0.20 -17.36 19.67
CA TYR A 367 1.36 -17.02 18.85
C TYR A 367 2.48 -18.07 18.95
N GLU A 368 3.00 -18.48 17.80
CA GLU A 368 4.25 -19.23 17.63
C GLU A 368 5.39 -18.25 17.29
N VAL A 369 6.57 -18.43 17.90
CA VAL A 369 7.71 -17.50 17.82
C VAL A 369 8.77 -18.03 16.87
N LEU A 370 9.10 -17.24 15.85
CA LEU A 370 10.22 -17.45 14.93
C LEU A 370 11.35 -16.47 15.33
N ASP A 371 12.26 -16.94 16.18
CA ASP A 371 13.39 -16.17 16.72
C ASP A 371 14.63 -16.31 15.82
N GLY A 372 15.34 -15.21 15.55
CA GLY A 372 16.61 -15.23 14.80
C GLY A 372 17.71 -16.05 15.48
N ARG A 373 17.59 -16.28 16.79
CA ARG A 373 18.57 -16.97 17.63
C ARG A 373 18.29 -18.46 17.83
N SER A 374 17.16 -18.96 17.34
CA SER A 374 16.72 -20.34 17.57
C SER A 374 15.95 -20.91 16.38
N ASN A 375 16.29 -22.13 15.99
CA ASN A 375 15.53 -22.87 14.98
C ASN A 375 14.25 -23.50 15.55
N SER A 376 14.14 -23.63 16.88
CA SER A 376 12.93 -24.12 17.55
C SER A 376 11.83 -23.07 17.47
N ILE A 377 10.70 -23.43 16.88
CA ILE A 377 9.48 -22.61 16.87
C ILE A 377 8.64 -23.02 18.08
N GLU A 378 8.46 -22.08 19.01
CA GLU A 378 7.82 -22.33 20.31
C GLU A 378 6.65 -21.37 20.52
N ALA A 379 5.67 -21.77 21.31
CA ALA A 379 4.59 -20.87 21.70
C ALA A 379 5.15 -19.67 22.50
N LEU A 380 4.63 -18.47 22.26
CA LEU A 380 5.05 -17.27 22.98
C LEU A 380 4.82 -17.39 24.49
N THR A 381 3.78 -18.12 24.88
CA THR A 381 3.49 -18.46 26.29
C THR A 381 4.63 -19.23 26.94
N ASP A 382 5.33 -20.08 26.19
CA ASP A 382 6.41 -20.93 26.70
C ASP A 382 7.75 -20.19 26.77
N ARG A 383 7.93 -19.15 25.95
CA ARG A 383 9.10 -18.26 25.93
C ARG A 383 9.13 -17.28 27.10
N GLN A 384 9.35 -17.77 28.32
CA GLN A 384 9.36 -16.95 29.55
C GLN A 384 10.39 -15.81 29.55
N ASP A 385 11.40 -15.92 28.70
CA ASP A 385 12.42 -14.89 28.46
C ASP A 385 11.93 -13.70 27.65
N LEU A 386 10.81 -13.83 26.92
CA LEU A 386 10.30 -12.79 26.04
C LEU A 386 9.05 -12.13 26.60
N THR A 387 9.05 -10.81 26.70
CA THR A 387 7.88 -10.00 27.06
C THR A 387 7.55 -9.04 25.92
N PRO A 388 6.39 -9.17 25.25
CA PRO A 388 6.05 -8.28 24.14
C PRO A 388 5.75 -6.86 24.63
N VAL A 389 6.17 -5.86 23.85
CA VAL A 389 5.88 -4.45 24.09
C VAL A 389 4.88 -3.93 23.06
N TYR A 390 5.22 -4.09 21.77
CA TYR A 390 4.32 -3.79 20.66
C TYR A 390 4.53 -4.79 19.53
N MET A 391 3.51 -4.94 18.70
CA MET A 391 3.48 -5.84 17.56
C MET A 391 2.88 -5.12 16.36
N PHE A 392 3.31 -5.43 15.15
CA PHE A 392 2.78 -4.80 13.94
C PHE A 392 2.88 -5.73 12.73
N ASN A 393 2.12 -5.43 11.70
CA ASN A 393 2.28 -6.02 10.37
C ASN A 393 2.24 -4.90 9.32
N SER A 394 2.01 -5.23 8.04
CA SER A 394 1.98 -4.20 7.01
C SER A 394 0.89 -3.15 7.26
N GLU A 395 -0.23 -3.46 7.93
CA GLU A 395 -1.37 -2.54 8.04
C GLU A 395 -1.44 -1.84 9.40
N TYR A 396 -1.27 -2.59 10.49
CA TYR A 396 -1.68 -2.15 11.82
C TYR A 396 -0.56 -2.27 12.85
N LEU A 397 -0.63 -1.37 13.84
CA LEU A 397 0.19 -1.36 15.05
C LEU A 397 -0.67 -1.74 16.25
N TYR A 398 -0.13 -2.62 17.09
CA TYR A 398 -0.75 -3.15 18.29
C TYR A 398 0.15 -2.95 19.51
N LEU A 399 -0.42 -2.54 20.63
CA LEU A 399 0.24 -2.63 21.93
C LEU A 399 -0.08 -3.98 22.57
N ALA A 400 0.94 -4.61 23.14
CA ALA A 400 0.77 -5.86 23.86
C ALA A 400 0.34 -5.60 25.31
N ALA A 401 -0.71 -6.28 25.76
CA ALA A 401 -1.17 -6.33 27.14
C ALA A 401 -0.92 -7.74 27.69
N GLY A 402 0.36 -8.13 27.73
CA GLY A 402 0.78 -9.51 27.99
C GLY A 402 0.96 -10.32 26.71
N LYS A 403 1.10 -11.64 26.85
CA LYS A 403 1.51 -12.53 25.74
C LYS A 403 0.39 -12.95 24.79
N GLN A 404 -0.86 -12.88 25.22
CA GLN A 404 -2.01 -13.36 24.44
C GLN A 404 -3.03 -12.26 24.14
N SER A 405 -2.80 -11.03 24.62
CA SER A 405 -3.73 -9.93 24.44
C SER A 405 -3.03 -8.77 23.77
N ILE A 406 -3.62 -8.30 22.68
CA ILE A 406 -3.14 -7.16 21.91
C ILE A 406 -4.28 -6.14 21.75
N ARG A 407 -3.92 -4.86 21.71
CA ARG A 407 -4.85 -3.76 21.43
C ARG A 407 -4.36 -3.00 20.22
N LYS A 408 -5.20 -2.90 19.18
CA LYS A 408 -4.92 -2.04 18.03
C LYS A 408 -4.85 -0.59 18.48
N VAL A 409 -3.77 0.09 18.13
CA VAL A 409 -3.54 1.51 18.48
C VAL A 409 -3.35 2.42 17.29
N GLY A 410 -3.20 1.86 16.08
CA GLY A 410 -3.12 2.64 14.86
C GLY A 410 -2.65 1.85 13.66
N SER A 411 -2.14 2.57 12.67
CA SER A 411 -1.48 2.02 11.49
C SER A 411 0.00 1.74 11.76
N SER A 412 0.56 0.72 11.12
CA SER A 412 1.99 0.45 11.09
C SER A 412 2.83 1.66 10.62
N GLY A 413 2.23 2.57 9.84
CA GLY A 413 2.85 3.82 9.39
C GLY A 413 3.25 4.79 10.52
N GLN A 414 2.84 4.53 11.76
CA GLN A 414 3.31 5.27 12.93
C GLN A 414 4.73 4.87 13.36
N ILE A 415 5.25 3.74 12.85
CA ILE A 415 6.61 3.27 13.14
C ILE A 415 7.55 3.86 12.08
N SER A 416 8.35 4.86 12.48
CA SER A 416 9.24 5.57 11.56
C SER A 416 10.20 4.62 10.81
N LYS A 417 10.81 3.67 11.51
CA LYS A 417 11.73 2.69 10.91
C LYS A 417 11.06 1.78 9.87
N TRP A 418 9.82 1.36 10.14
CA TRP A 418 9.05 0.59 9.18
C TRP A 418 8.72 1.42 7.93
N THR A 419 8.33 2.69 8.10
CA THR A 419 8.07 3.58 6.96
C THR A 419 9.32 3.88 6.15
N GLU A 420 10.47 4.03 6.80
CA GLU A 420 11.77 4.23 6.15
C GLU A 420 12.19 2.99 5.36
N TYR A 421 12.09 1.81 5.99
CA TYR A 421 12.32 0.52 5.35
C TYR A 421 11.48 0.36 4.07
N LEU A 422 10.17 0.60 4.17
CA LEU A 422 9.26 0.51 3.03
C LEU A 422 9.61 1.49 1.92
N SER A 423 9.98 2.73 2.28
CA SER A 423 10.37 3.76 1.31
C SER A 423 11.67 3.40 0.59
N ALA A 424 12.67 2.89 1.33
CA ALA A 424 13.94 2.42 0.76
C ALA A 424 13.71 1.24 -0.18
N ARG A 425 12.91 0.26 0.25
CA ARG A 425 12.54 -0.92 -0.53
C ARG A 425 11.79 -0.55 -1.82
N ALA A 426 10.80 0.34 -1.74
CA ALA A 426 10.07 0.81 -2.91
C ALA A 426 10.98 1.53 -3.91
N THR A 427 11.94 2.32 -3.42
CA THR A 427 12.94 3.00 -4.27
C THR A 427 13.88 2.01 -4.95
N TYR A 428 14.35 1.00 -4.21
CA TYR A 428 15.23 -0.05 -4.71
C TYR A 428 14.60 -0.81 -5.90
N TYR A 429 13.31 -1.11 -5.80
CA TYR A 429 12.59 -1.89 -6.81
C TYR A 429 11.98 -1.06 -7.96
N LYS A 430 11.59 0.20 -7.72
CA LYS A 430 11.00 1.06 -8.76
C LYS A 430 11.97 1.38 -9.91
N ASN A 431 13.26 1.44 -9.63
CA ASN A 431 14.24 1.85 -10.63
C ASN A 431 14.63 0.73 -11.60
N ASP A 432 14.16 -0.52 -11.40
CA ASP A 432 14.54 -1.75 -12.17
C ASP A 432 16.06 -1.96 -12.31
N THR A 433 16.84 -1.11 -11.63
CA THR A 433 18.26 -1.20 -11.40
C THR A 433 18.41 -2.22 -10.30
N LEU A 434 18.36 -3.50 -10.64
CA LEU A 434 19.03 -4.56 -9.89
C LEU A 434 20.55 -4.33 -9.98
N THR A 435 20.99 -3.13 -9.63
CA THR A 435 22.36 -2.65 -9.60
C THR A 435 22.38 -1.68 -8.42
N LYS A 436 23.04 -2.13 -7.35
CA LYS A 436 23.29 -1.34 -6.15
C LYS A 436 23.88 0.05 -6.51
N PRO A 437 23.64 1.11 -5.73
CA PRO A 437 24.66 2.14 -5.56
C PRO A 437 25.95 1.55 -4.97
#